data_AF-A0A0Q7TRQ4-F1
#
_entry.id   AF-A0A0Q7TRQ4-F1
#
_cell.length_a   1.000
_cell.length_b   1.000
_cell.length_c   1.000
_cell.angle_alpha   90.00
_cell.angle_beta   90.00
_cell.angle_gamma   90.00
#
_symmetry.space_group_name_H-M   'P 1'
#
loop_
_entity.id
_entity.type
_entity.pdbx_description
1 polymer ?
#
loop_
_entity_poly.entity_id
_entity_poly.type
_entity_poly.pdbx_seq_one_letter_code
_entity_poly.pdbx_strand_id
1 'polypeptide(L)'
;MLGGGVIALASPAFAQTPAPAPAPLELRLADVGRFAVFVDMGGIAWTGRTARLRVLQVAEEGFLAGTEAFWGGWRHAVLDCDARTIAHAGFSSVRVGGKEGPISGDQRPAEPIPTGGADDAVAKVVCDGRRPYAGVAVATSVEDAVKLGRPLIATGAEP
;
A
#
# COMPACT_ATOMS: atom_id res chain seq x y z
N MET A 1 18.38 70.46 0.87
CA MET A 1 17.55 69.51 0.10
C MET A 1 18.40 68.25 -0.08
N LEU A 2 18.24 67.24 0.80
CA LEU A 2 17.54 65.96 0.53
C LEU A 2 18.10 65.30 -0.75
N GLY A 3 18.84 64.20 -0.76
CA GLY A 3 18.80 62.99 0.07
C GLY A 3 18.51 61.80 -0.87
N GLY A 4 19.13 60.63 -0.67
CA GLY A 4 18.67 59.38 -1.28
C GLY A 4 19.76 58.42 -1.77
N GLY A 5 20.36 57.67 -0.84
CA GLY A 5 21.14 56.48 -1.16
C GLY A 5 20.21 55.30 -1.48
N VAL A 6 20.53 54.55 -2.53
CA VAL A 6 19.77 53.35 -2.93
C VAL A 6 20.35 52.15 -2.17
N ILE A 7 19.60 51.63 -1.21
CA ILE A 7 19.91 50.38 -0.51
C ILE A 7 19.31 49.23 -1.34
N ALA A 8 20.16 48.43 -1.98
CA ALA A 8 19.76 47.18 -2.59
C ALA A 8 19.51 46.13 -1.51
N LEU A 9 18.24 45.80 -1.25
CA LEU A 9 17.85 44.73 -0.34
C LEU A 9 18.00 43.37 -1.06
N ALA A 10 19.03 42.62 -0.69
CA ALA A 10 19.17 41.21 -1.07
C ALA A 10 18.09 40.39 -0.35
N SER A 11 17.18 39.80 -1.13
CA SER A 11 16.19 38.86 -0.59
C SER A 11 16.87 37.51 -0.30
N PRO A 12 16.66 36.89 0.87
CA PRO A 12 17.18 35.56 1.14
C PRO A 12 16.42 34.54 0.29
N ALA A 13 17.13 33.87 -0.61
CA ALA A 13 16.61 32.70 -1.31
C ALA A 13 16.47 31.55 -0.29
N PHE A 14 15.22 31.20 0.05
CA PHE A 14 14.94 29.98 0.80
C PHE A 14 15.40 28.79 -0.03
N ALA A 15 16.47 28.12 0.40
CA ALA A 15 16.93 26.87 -0.16
C ALA A 15 15.82 25.82 0.05
N GLN A 16 15.11 25.48 -1.02
CA GLN A 16 14.14 24.40 -1.01
C GLN A 16 14.92 23.09 -0.91
N THR A 17 14.85 22.43 0.25
CA THR A 17 15.39 21.08 0.40
C THR A 17 14.61 20.16 -0.53
N PRO A 18 15.25 19.40 -1.44
CA PRO A 18 14.54 18.43 -2.26
C PRO A 18 13.77 17.47 -1.36
N ALA A 19 12.47 17.28 -1.64
CA ALA A 19 11.72 16.23 -0.96
C ALA A 19 12.41 14.88 -1.22
N PRO A 20 12.54 14.00 -0.20
CA PRO A 20 13.10 12.67 -0.40
C PRO A 20 12.30 11.94 -1.49
N ALA A 21 13.02 11.21 -2.36
CA ALA A 21 12.39 10.39 -3.39
C ALA A 21 11.41 9.40 -2.74
N PRO A 22 10.24 9.14 -3.37
CA PRO A 22 9.31 8.15 -2.86
C PRO A 22 10.02 6.79 -2.74
N ALA A 23 9.76 6.09 -1.64
CA ALA A 23 10.33 4.77 -1.41
C ALA A 23 9.96 3.82 -2.56
N PRO A 24 10.88 2.95 -3.01
CA PRO A 24 10.57 1.96 -4.03
C PRO A 24 9.41 1.05 -3.59
N LEU A 25 8.55 0.69 -4.54
CA LEU A 25 7.45 -0.23 -4.29
C LEU A 25 7.99 -1.64 -4.05
N GLU A 26 7.58 -2.27 -2.95
CA GLU A 26 7.99 -3.65 -2.62
C GLU A 26 6.76 -4.48 -2.24
N LEU A 27 6.16 -5.15 -3.21
CA LEU A 27 4.92 -5.92 -3.03
C LEU A 27 5.23 -7.38 -2.73
N ARG A 28 4.99 -7.77 -1.47
CA ARG A 28 5.11 -9.16 -1.03
C ARG A 28 3.75 -9.82 -0.92
N LEU A 29 3.59 -10.96 -1.57
CA LEU A 29 2.38 -11.77 -1.45
C LEU A 29 2.22 -12.25 0.00
N ALA A 30 1.04 -12.04 0.56
CA ALA A 30 0.69 -12.37 1.93
C ALA A 30 -0.43 -13.41 2.02
N ASP A 31 -1.37 -13.41 1.06
CA ASP A 31 -2.49 -14.36 1.00
C ASP A 31 -2.98 -14.55 -0.43
N VAL A 32 -3.55 -15.71 -0.72
CA VAL A 32 -4.26 -16.01 -1.99
C VAL A 32 -5.61 -16.65 -1.67
N GLY A 33 -6.68 -15.97 -2.09
CA GLY A 33 -8.03 -16.48 -2.01
C GLY A 33 -8.89 -15.87 -3.11
N ARG A 34 -9.99 -15.20 -2.75
CA ARG A 34 -10.77 -14.39 -3.72
C ARG A 34 -9.95 -13.27 -4.37
N PHE A 35 -8.92 -12.81 -3.68
CA PHE A 35 -7.93 -11.87 -4.17
C PHE A 35 -6.54 -12.43 -3.90
N ALA A 36 -5.56 -12.06 -4.72
CA ALA A 36 -4.15 -12.16 -4.33
C ALA A 36 -3.78 -10.88 -3.56
N VAL A 37 -3.32 -11.05 -2.32
CA VAL A 37 -3.13 -9.97 -1.36
C VAL A 37 -1.65 -9.68 -1.22
N PHE A 38 -1.20 -8.50 -1.64
CA PHE A 38 0.19 -8.07 -1.53
C PHE A 38 0.32 -6.93 -0.52
N VAL A 39 1.34 -7.01 0.33
CA VAL A 39 1.70 -5.92 1.25
C VAL A 39 2.77 -5.05 0.60
N ASP A 40 2.58 -3.73 0.59
CA ASP A 40 3.64 -2.78 0.23
C ASP A 40 4.60 -2.60 1.41
N MET A 41 5.68 -3.38 1.41
CA MET A 41 6.71 -3.37 2.44
C MET A 41 7.58 -2.11 2.38
N GLY A 42 7.80 -1.56 1.19
CA GLY A 42 8.60 -0.35 0.98
C GLY A 42 7.91 0.92 1.46
N GLY A 43 6.57 0.92 1.44
CA GLY A 43 5.72 2.03 1.88
C GLY A 43 5.30 2.00 3.36
N ILE A 44 5.79 1.06 4.19
CA ILE A 44 5.37 0.99 5.60
C ILE A 44 5.96 2.14 6.41
N ALA A 45 5.08 2.93 7.02
CA ALA A 45 5.45 3.95 7.99
C ALA A 45 5.25 3.42 9.42
N TRP A 46 6.36 3.20 10.13
CA TRP A 46 6.36 2.71 11.51
C TRP A 46 6.31 3.84 12.53
N THR A 47 5.58 3.62 13.62
CA THR A 47 5.64 4.41 14.85
C THR A 47 5.64 3.44 16.03
N GLY A 48 6.82 3.20 16.61
CA GLY A 48 6.99 2.10 17.55
C GLY A 48 6.62 0.76 16.91
N ARG A 49 5.65 0.07 17.49
CA ARG A 49 5.13 -1.24 17.02
C ARG A 49 3.84 -1.11 16.21
N THR A 50 3.46 0.12 15.88
CA THR A 50 2.33 0.42 14.98
C THR A 50 2.84 0.66 13.56
N ALA A 51 2.25 -0.02 12.57
CA ALA A 51 2.57 0.13 11.15
C ALA A 51 1.38 0.75 10.40
N ARG A 52 1.58 1.90 9.75
CA ARG A 52 0.67 2.38 8.71
C ARG A 52 1.15 1.85 7.36
N LEU A 53 0.27 1.21 6.63
CA LEU A 53 0.60 0.50 5.40
C LEU A 53 -0.55 0.56 4.38
N ARG A 54 -0.25 0.09 3.17
CA ARG A 54 -1.25 -0.25 2.17
C ARG A 54 -1.05 -1.69 1.71
N VAL A 55 -2.17 -2.30 1.33
CA VAL A 55 -2.27 -3.70 0.90
C VAL A 55 -2.98 -3.72 -0.44
N LEU A 56 -2.32 -4.20 -1.48
CA LEU A 56 -2.94 -4.41 -2.79
C LEU A 56 -3.78 -5.68 -2.74
N GLN A 57 -5.03 -5.59 -3.14
CA GLN A 57 -5.87 -6.73 -3.45
C GLN A 57 -5.99 -6.82 -4.97
N VAL A 58 -5.34 -7.80 -5.57
CA VAL A 58 -5.46 -8.11 -6.99
C VAL A 58 -6.68 -8.98 -7.20
N ALA A 59 -7.56 -8.56 -8.09
CA ALA A 59 -8.74 -9.30 -8.51
C ALA A 59 -8.43 -10.27 -9.66
N GLU A 60 -9.34 -11.22 -9.84
CA GLU A 60 -9.34 -12.16 -10.96
C GLU A 60 -9.35 -11.44 -12.32
N GLU A 61 -9.03 -12.20 -13.36
CA GLU A 61 -9.09 -11.69 -14.73
C GLU A 61 -10.54 -11.33 -15.12
N GLY A 62 -10.71 -10.23 -15.84
CA GLY A 62 -12.03 -9.77 -16.28
C GLY A 62 -12.89 -9.13 -15.19
N PHE A 63 -12.36 -8.86 -14.00
CA PHE A 63 -13.13 -8.21 -12.93
C PHE A 63 -13.64 -6.82 -13.34
N LEU A 64 -14.97 -6.63 -13.24
CA LEU A 64 -15.68 -5.39 -13.54
C LEU A 64 -16.37 -4.83 -12.28
N ALA A 65 -16.36 -3.51 -12.14
CA ALA A 65 -17.29 -2.81 -11.24
C ALA A 65 -18.11 -1.82 -12.07
N GLY A 66 -19.41 -2.11 -12.21
CA GLY A 66 -20.24 -1.47 -13.24
C GLY A 66 -19.74 -1.86 -14.63
N THR A 67 -19.44 -0.86 -15.47
CA THR A 67 -18.91 -1.05 -16.83
C THR A 67 -17.40 -0.87 -16.94
N GLU A 68 -16.72 -0.57 -15.83
CA GLU A 68 -15.28 -0.32 -15.80
C GLU A 68 -14.51 -1.56 -15.36
N ALA A 69 -13.36 -1.80 -15.99
CA ALA A 69 -12.47 -2.91 -15.67
C ALA A 69 -11.40 -2.50 -14.65
N PHE A 70 -11.17 -3.37 -13.66
CA PHE A 70 -10.23 -3.13 -12.57
C PHE A 70 -9.22 -4.27 -12.43
N TRP A 71 -8.04 -3.92 -11.95
CA TRP A 71 -7.09 -4.89 -11.43
C TRP A 71 -7.32 -5.20 -9.95
N GLY A 72 -8.08 -4.34 -9.24
CA GLY A 72 -8.43 -4.52 -7.84
C GLY A 72 -8.35 -3.20 -7.08
N GLY A 73 -7.63 -3.15 -5.96
CA GLY A 73 -7.42 -1.90 -5.23
C GLY A 73 -6.52 -1.98 -4.01
N TRP A 74 -6.15 -0.80 -3.49
CA TRP A 74 -5.39 -0.63 -2.26
C TRP A 74 -6.32 -0.51 -1.07
N ARG A 75 -6.17 -1.41 -0.09
CA ARG A 75 -6.68 -1.20 1.27
C ARG A 75 -5.61 -0.48 2.09
N HIS A 76 -5.97 0.62 2.72
CA HIS A 76 -5.09 1.29 3.68
C HIS A 76 -5.41 0.79 5.09
N ALA A 77 -4.40 0.62 5.92
CA ALA A 77 -4.58 0.12 7.28
C ALA A 77 -3.52 0.65 8.24
N VAL A 78 -3.84 0.56 9.53
CA VAL A 78 -2.92 0.71 10.64
C VAL A 78 -2.95 -0.59 11.46
N LEU A 79 -1.81 -1.24 11.61
CA LEU A 79 -1.64 -2.44 12.42
C LEU A 79 -0.95 -2.08 13.73
N ASP A 80 -1.46 -2.56 14.85
CA ASP A 80 -0.72 -2.63 16.11
C ASP A 80 -0.20 -4.06 16.27
N CYS A 81 1.11 -4.24 16.14
CA CYS A 81 1.74 -5.55 16.18
C CYS A 81 1.78 -6.16 17.59
N ASP A 82 1.70 -5.34 18.64
CA ASP A 82 1.72 -5.81 20.03
C ASP A 82 0.31 -6.16 20.49
N ALA A 83 -0.66 -5.28 20.21
CA ALA A 83 -2.07 -5.51 20.53
C ALA A 83 -2.76 -6.48 19.57
N ARG A 84 -2.13 -6.81 18.43
CA ARG A 84 -2.69 -7.63 17.35
C ARG A 84 -4.05 -7.10 16.88
N THR A 85 -4.10 -5.80 16.64
CA THR A 85 -5.30 -5.10 16.14
C THR A 85 -5.03 -4.44 14.78
N ILE A 86 -6.10 -4.22 14.01
CA ILE A 86 -6.09 -3.52 12.74
C ILE A 86 -7.15 -2.42 12.74
N ALA A 87 -6.79 -1.23 12.26
CA ALA A 87 -7.72 -0.17 11.92
C ALA A 87 -7.68 0.05 10.41
N HIS A 88 -8.78 -0.27 9.72
CA HIS A 88 -8.88 -0.03 8.28
C HIS A 88 -9.04 1.47 8.00
N ALA A 89 -8.26 1.99 7.05
CA ALA A 89 -8.08 3.41 6.80
C ALA A 89 -8.45 3.83 5.36
N GLY A 90 -9.47 3.20 4.80
CA GLY A 90 -10.00 3.51 3.48
C GLY A 90 -9.50 2.61 2.35
N PHE A 91 -10.00 2.89 1.15
CA PHE A 91 -9.75 2.10 -0.06
C PHE A 91 -9.57 2.99 -1.29
N SER A 92 -8.63 2.63 -2.16
CA SER A 92 -8.45 3.22 -3.49
C SER A 92 -8.55 2.13 -4.56
N SER A 93 -9.40 2.32 -5.55
CA SER A 93 -9.53 1.40 -6.68
C SER A 93 -8.32 1.48 -7.61
N VAL A 94 -7.92 0.36 -8.21
CA VAL A 94 -6.92 0.31 -9.27
C VAL A 94 -7.57 -0.17 -10.55
N ARG A 95 -7.73 0.75 -11.52
CA ARG A 95 -8.25 0.42 -12.85
C ARG A 95 -7.23 -0.35 -13.67
N VAL A 96 -7.70 -1.05 -14.70
CA VAL A 96 -6.81 -1.63 -15.72
C VAL A 96 -5.87 -0.54 -16.26
N GLY A 97 -4.58 -0.87 -16.39
CA GLY A 97 -3.52 0.08 -16.71
C GLY A 97 -2.88 0.75 -15.47
N GLY A 98 -3.22 0.31 -14.26
CA GLY A 98 -2.54 0.70 -13.02
C GLY A 98 -2.96 2.04 -12.46
N LYS A 99 -4.03 2.65 -13.00
CA LYS A 99 -4.51 3.96 -12.54
C LYS A 99 -5.19 3.82 -11.19
N GLU A 100 -4.54 4.36 -10.16
CA GLU A 100 -5.07 4.46 -8.80
C GLU A 100 -6.14 5.57 -8.71
N GLY A 101 -7.24 5.26 -8.01
CA GLY A 101 -8.29 6.21 -7.68
C GLY A 101 -7.98 6.98 -6.39
N PRO A 102 -8.82 7.95 -6.01
CA PRO A 102 -8.72 8.58 -4.70
C PRO A 102 -8.98 7.56 -3.58
N ILE A 103 -8.40 7.79 -2.40
CA ILE A 103 -8.76 7.05 -1.20
C ILE A 103 -10.16 7.49 -0.77
N SER A 104 -11.02 6.51 -0.52
CA SER A 104 -12.39 6.69 -0.03
C SER A 104 -12.57 5.98 1.32
N GLY A 105 -13.43 6.55 2.17
CA GLY A 105 -13.72 6.04 3.51
C GLY A 105 -12.73 6.54 4.57
N ASP A 106 -13.23 6.65 5.80
CA ASP A 106 -12.46 7.11 6.96
C ASP A 106 -11.77 5.94 7.68
N GLN A 107 -10.83 6.28 8.56
CA GLN A 107 -10.24 5.30 9.46
C GLN A 107 -11.28 4.79 10.47
N ARG A 108 -11.56 3.49 10.41
CA ARG A 108 -12.39 2.78 11.38
C ARG A 108 -11.65 2.59 12.71
N PRO A 109 -12.37 2.37 13.82
CA PRO A 109 -11.75 1.97 15.08
C PRO A 109 -10.88 0.71 14.92
N ALA A 110 -9.85 0.58 15.75
CA ALA A 110 -9.03 -0.63 15.77
C ALA A 110 -9.84 -1.81 16.30
N GLU A 111 -9.74 -2.96 15.63
CA GLU A 111 -10.40 -4.20 16.00
C GLU A 111 -9.39 -5.36 16.07
N PRO A 112 -9.62 -6.39 16.91
CA PRO A 112 -8.77 -7.58 16.94
C PRO A 112 -8.69 -8.25 15.57
N ILE A 113 -7.49 -8.67 15.17
CA ILE A 113 -7.29 -9.31 13.87
C ILE A 113 -7.85 -10.74 13.91
N PRO A 114 -8.86 -11.10 13.09
CA PRO A 114 -9.40 -12.45 13.05
C PRO A 114 -8.38 -13.44 12.51
N THR A 115 -8.19 -14.57 13.19
CA THR A 115 -7.22 -15.60 12.78
C THR A 115 -7.64 -16.27 11.46
N GLY A 116 -6.66 -16.54 10.59
CA GLY A 116 -6.87 -17.31 9.36
C GLY A 116 -7.44 -16.52 8.18
N GLY A 117 -7.64 -15.21 8.33
CA GLY A 117 -8.04 -14.33 7.23
C GLY A 117 -6.85 -13.58 6.61
N ALA A 118 -7.12 -12.89 5.50
CA ALA A 118 -6.15 -12.05 4.81
C ALA A 118 -5.46 -11.02 5.73
N ASP A 119 -6.19 -10.43 6.68
CA ASP A 119 -5.62 -9.44 7.60
C ASP A 119 -4.66 -10.08 8.63
N ASP A 120 -4.92 -11.32 9.05
CA ASP A 120 -3.97 -12.11 9.85
C ASP A 120 -2.73 -12.48 9.04
N ALA A 121 -2.91 -12.89 7.78
CA ALA A 121 -1.79 -13.18 6.87
C ALA A 121 -0.90 -11.95 6.63
N VAL A 122 -1.51 -10.79 6.37
CA VAL A 122 -0.81 -9.49 6.28
C VAL A 122 -0.07 -9.18 7.58
N ALA A 123 -0.72 -9.31 8.73
CA ALA A 123 -0.09 -9.04 10.01
C ALA A 123 1.06 -10.00 10.31
N LYS A 124 1.00 -11.26 9.87
CA LYS A 124 2.10 -12.22 9.97
C LYS A 124 3.31 -11.81 9.11
N VAL A 125 3.06 -11.31 7.89
CA VAL A 125 4.14 -10.79 7.03
C VAL A 125 4.78 -9.55 7.65
N VAL A 126 3.96 -8.62 8.16
CA VAL A 126 4.41 -7.31 8.64
C VAL A 126 5.02 -7.40 10.04
N CYS A 127 4.31 -7.99 11.01
CA CYS A 127 4.69 -7.98 12.42
C CYS A 127 5.66 -9.10 12.79
N ASP A 128 5.52 -10.27 12.15
CA ASP A 128 6.30 -11.47 12.48
C ASP A 128 7.41 -11.74 11.45
N GLY A 129 7.45 -10.97 10.36
CA GLY A 129 8.42 -11.15 9.27
C GLY A 129 8.24 -12.44 8.47
N ARG A 130 7.06 -13.07 8.54
CA ARG A 130 6.79 -14.32 7.79
C ARG A 130 6.84 -14.09 6.29
N ARG A 131 7.25 -15.13 5.57
CA ARG A 131 7.30 -15.16 4.11
C ARG A 131 6.61 -16.43 3.60
N PRO A 132 5.27 -16.51 3.70
CA PRO A 132 4.53 -17.73 3.32
C PRO A 132 4.77 -18.11 1.86
N TYR A 133 4.96 -17.12 0.99
CA TYR A 133 5.16 -17.30 -0.45
C TYR A 133 6.59 -16.97 -0.88
N ALA A 134 7.61 -17.49 -0.19
CA ALA A 134 9.02 -17.19 -0.47
C ALA A 134 9.49 -17.58 -1.91
N GLY A 135 8.77 -18.48 -2.58
CA GLY A 135 9.01 -18.85 -3.98
C GLY A 135 8.42 -17.90 -5.01
N VAL A 136 7.54 -16.98 -4.59
CA VAL A 136 6.96 -15.95 -5.47
C VAL A 136 7.86 -14.72 -5.45
N ALA A 137 8.17 -14.20 -6.63
CA ALA A 137 8.98 -12.99 -6.76
C ALA A 137 8.31 -11.79 -6.06
N VAL A 138 9.13 -10.91 -5.49
CA VAL A 138 8.66 -9.63 -4.97
C VAL A 138 8.30 -8.72 -6.14
N ALA A 139 7.05 -8.27 -6.22
CA ALA A 139 6.61 -7.37 -7.28
C ALA A 139 7.08 -5.93 -7.00
N THR A 140 7.61 -5.26 -8.01
CA THR A 140 8.10 -3.87 -7.93
C THR A 140 7.16 -2.88 -8.62
N SER A 141 6.04 -3.37 -9.17
CA SER A 141 4.97 -2.59 -9.75
C SER A 141 3.61 -3.28 -9.52
N VAL A 142 2.52 -2.52 -9.65
CA VAL A 142 1.15 -3.07 -9.61
C VAL A 142 0.92 -4.07 -10.75
N GLU A 143 1.41 -3.76 -11.95
CA GLU A 143 1.35 -4.64 -13.12
C GLU A 143 2.03 -5.99 -12.83
N ASP A 144 3.20 -5.98 -12.18
CA ASP A 144 3.89 -7.22 -11.81
C ASP A 144 3.10 -8.01 -10.77
N ALA A 145 2.53 -7.36 -9.77
CA ALA A 145 1.65 -8.03 -8.80
C ALA A 145 0.42 -8.64 -9.47
N VAL A 146 -0.14 -8.02 -10.50
CA VAL A 146 -1.25 -8.58 -11.29
C VAL A 146 -0.82 -9.82 -12.06
N LYS A 147 0.34 -9.77 -12.74
CA LYS A 147 0.91 -10.91 -13.48
C LYS A 147 1.23 -12.09 -12.57
N LEU A 148 1.71 -11.83 -11.36
CA LEU A 148 2.01 -12.86 -10.36
C LEU A 148 0.75 -13.40 -9.69
N GLY A 149 -0.19 -12.53 -9.33
CA GLY A 149 -1.34 -12.88 -8.50
C GLY A 149 -2.46 -13.60 -9.25
N ARG A 150 -2.81 -13.16 -10.46
CA ARG A 150 -3.97 -13.73 -11.19
C ARG A 150 -3.85 -15.23 -11.48
N PRO A 151 -2.69 -15.76 -11.91
CA PRO A 151 -2.55 -17.20 -12.08
C PRO A 151 -2.81 -17.98 -10.79
N LEU A 152 -2.40 -17.45 -9.63
CA LEU A 152 -2.59 -18.09 -8.32
C LEU A 152 -4.06 -18.10 -7.90
N ILE A 153 -4.81 -17.03 -8.20
CA ILE A 153 -6.26 -16.99 -7.98
C ILE A 153 -6.96 -18.07 -8.82
N ALA A 154 -6.59 -18.19 -10.10
CA ALA A 154 -7.26 -19.11 -11.03
C ALA A 154 -7.04 -20.59 -10.70
N THR A 155 -5.88 -20.95 -10.17
CA THR A 155 -5.55 -22.34 -9.80
C THR A 155 -6.01 -22.71 -8.39
N GLY A 156 -6.36 -21.72 -7.55
CA GLY A 156 -6.60 -21.92 -6.13
C GLY A 156 -5.38 -22.49 -5.39
N ALA A 157 -4.19 -22.39 -5.98
CA ALA A 157 -2.97 -22.96 -5.43
C ALA A 157 -2.37 -21.99 -4.40
N GLU A 158 -2.24 -22.46 -3.15
CA GLU A 158 -1.08 -22.08 -2.36
C GLU A 158 0.16 -22.71 -3.05
N PRO A 159 1.14 -21.92 -3.53
CA PRO A 159 2.38 -22.47 -4.07
C PRO A 159 3.23 -23.18 -3.02
#